data_AF-A0A377V3P2-F1
#
_entry.id   AF-A0A377V3P2-F1
#
_cell.length_a   1.000
_cell.length_b   1.000
_cell.length_c   1.000
_cell.angle_alpha   90.00
_cell.angle_beta   90.00
_cell.angle_gamma   90.00
#
_symmetry.space_group_name_H-M   'P 1'
#
loop_
_entity.id
_entity.type
_entity.pdbx_description
1 polymer ?
#
loop_
_entity_poly.entity_id
_entity_poly.type
_entity_poly.pdbx_seq_one_letter_code
_entity_poly.pdbx_strand_id
1 'polypeptide(L)'
;MAKAVKARDYPMVLNFVLHRHNIDQLEKIIELCIELEADDVELATCQFYGWAFLNREGLLPTREQIARAEQVVADYRQKMAASGNLTNLLFVTPDYYEERPKGCMGGWGSIFLSVTPEGTALPCHSARQLPVAFPSVLEQSLESIWYDSFGFNRYRGYDWMPEPCRSCDEKEKDFGGCRCQAFMLTGSADNADPVCSKSPHHHKILEARREAACSDIKVSQLQFRNRTRSQLIYQTRDL
;
A
#
# COMPACT_ATOMS: atom_id res chain seq x y z
N MET A 1 8.70 -1.89 -25.71
CA MET A 1 7.29 -1.95 -25.31
C MET A 1 6.62 -0.58 -25.43
N ALA A 2 7.08 0.47 -24.74
CA ALA A 2 6.53 1.83 -24.81
C ALA A 2 6.28 2.35 -26.24
N LYS A 3 7.30 2.31 -27.11
CA LYS A 3 7.17 2.68 -28.54
C LYS A 3 6.03 1.96 -29.27
N ALA A 4 5.78 0.68 -28.94
CA ALA A 4 4.72 -0.11 -29.56
C ALA A 4 3.31 0.23 -29.04
N VAL A 5 3.23 0.72 -27.79
CA VAL A 5 2.01 1.25 -27.16
C VAL A 5 1.65 2.61 -27.78
N LYS A 6 2.61 3.53 -27.83
CA LYS A 6 2.40 4.87 -28.43
C LYS A 6 2.13 4.81 -29.94
N ALA A 7 2.78 3.91 -30.67
CA ALA A 7 2.48 3.68 -32.10
C ALA A 7 1.03 3.18 -32.37
N ARG A 8 0.31 2.75 -31.33
CA ARG A 8 -1.10 2.34 -31.39
C ARG A 8 -2.05 3.36 -30.75
N ASP A 9 -1.54 4.52 -30.37
CA ASP A 9 -2.31 5.58 -29.72
C ASP A 9 -2.99 5.14 -28.41
N TYR A 10 -2.33 4.24 -27.67
CA TYR A 10 -2.81 3.79 -26.36
C TYR A 10 -2.25 4.67 -25.25
N PRO A 11 -3.09 5.06 -24.26
CA PRO A 11 -2.60 5.74 -23.08
C PRO A 11 -1.68 4.82 -22.29
N MET A 12 -0.56 5.37 -21.83
CA MET A 12 0.49 4.65 -21.14
C MET A 12 0.72 5.27 -19.76
N VAL A 13 0.39 4.50 -18.73
CA VAL A 13 0.73 4.83 -17.34
C VAL A 13 1.95 4.02 -16.92
N LEU A 14 2.98 4.68 -16.38
CA LEU A 14 4.14 4.00 -15.81
C LEU A 14 4.09 4.06 -14.29
N ASN A 15 4.01 2.88 -13.66
CA ASN A 15 4.03 2.73 -12.21
C ASN A 15 5.41 2.26 -11.72
N PHE A 16 5.96 2.95 -10.72
CA PHE A 16 7.21 2.61 -10.07
C PHE A 16 6.99 2.42 -8.57
N VAL A 17 7.43 1.26 -8.07
CA VAL A 17 7.48 1.00 -6.64
C VAL A 17 8.76 1.60 -6.06
N LEU A 18 8.60 2.59 -5.19
CA LEU A 18 9.68 3.29 -4.52
C LEU A 18 10.00 2.67 -3.16
N HIS A 19 11.28 2.61 -2.84
CA HIS A 19 11.80 2.14 -1.57
C HIS A 19 13.15 2.83 -1.30
N ARG A 20 13.75 2.55 -0.14
CA ARG A 20 15.00 3.16 0.32
C ARG A 20 16.09 3.26 -0.76
N HIS A 21 16.24 2.27 -1.63
CA HIS A 21 17.39 2.19 -2.53
C HIS A 21 17.19 2.84 -3.89
N ASN A 22 15.95 3.21 -4.26
CA ASN A 22 15.67 3.86 -5.54
C ASN A 22 14.99 5.23 -5.41
N ILE A 23 14.50 5.60 -4.23
CA ILE A 23 13.79 6.87 -4.03
C ILE A 23 14.65 8.12 -4.29
N ASP A 24 15.97 8.05 -4.08
CA ASP A 24 16.88 9.16 -4.42
C ASP A 24 17.17 9.24 -5.95
N GLN A 25 16.63 8.34 -6.77
CA GLN A 25 16.80 8.33 -8.24
C GLN A 25 15.58 8.90 -8.98
N LEU A 26 14.68 9.58 -8.27
CA LEU A 26 13.41 10.06 -8.81
C LEU A 26 13.55 10.93 -10.06
N GLU A 27 14.55 11.82 -10.10
CA GLU A 27 14.81 12.67 -11.28
C GLU A 27 14.98 11.82 -12.54
N LYS A 28 15.85 10.81 -12.49
CA LYS A 28 16.10 9.89 -13.61
C LYS A 28 14.88 9.06 -13.98
N ILE A 29 14.08 8.66 -12.99
CA ILE A 29 12.84 7.92 -13.22
C ILE A 29 11.84 8.79 -13.98
N ILE A 30 11.66 10.05 -13.56
CA ILE A 30 10.73 10.98 -14.20
C ILE A 30 11.22 11.34 -15.62
N GLU A 31 12.52 11.59 -15.79
CA GLU A 31 13.12 11.84 -17.12
C GLU A 31 12.91 10.68 -18.08
N LEU A 32 13.09 9.43 -17.62
CA LEU A 32 12.78 8.26 -18.41
C LEU A 32 11.30 8.21 -18.80
N CYS A 33 10.38 8.57 -17.91
CA CYS A 33 8.95 8.59 -18.24
C CYS A 33 8.63 9.61 -19.34
N ILE A 34 9.28 10.76 -19.30
CA ILE A 34 9.15 11.80 -20.33
C ILE A 34 9.72 11.29 -21.66
N GLU A 35 10.91 10.67 -21.66
CA GLU A 35 11.51 10.08 -22.87
C GLU A 35 10.64 8.98 -23.49
N LEU A 36 9.95 8.21 -22.65
CA LEU A 36 9.03 7.17 -23.10
C LEU A 36 7.66 7.69 -23.52
N GLU A 37 7.41 8.99 -23.46
CA GLU A 37 6.12 9.62 -23.79
C GLU A 37 4.95 9.04 -22.97
N ALA A 38 5.19 8.77 -21.69
CA ALA A 38 4.13 8.36 -20.76
C ALA A 38 3.03 9.43 -20.68
N ASP A 39 1.80 9.00 -20.46
CA ASP A 39 0.66 9.91 -20.26
C ASP A 39 0.54 10.24 -18.77
N ASP A 40 0.69 9.25 -17.90
CA ASP A 40 0.71 9.41 -16.44
C ASP A 40 1.85 8.62 -15.79
N VAL A 41 2.30 9.10 -14.64
CA VAL A 41 3.34 8.45 -13.83
C VAL A 41 2.84 8.26 -12.40
N GLU A 42 2.95 7.02 -11.91
CA GLU A 42 2.64 6.65 -10.54
C GLU A 42 3.91 6.28 -9.78
N LEU A 43 4.30 7.15 -8.86
CA LEU A 43 5.43 6.98 -7.96
C LEU A 43 4.92 6.54 -6.59
N ALA A 44 4.75 5.24 -6.40
CA ALA A 44 4.15 4.68 -5.19
C ALA A 44 5.20 4.06 -4.28
N THR A 45 5.28 4.49 -3.01
CA THR A 45 6.14 3.81 -2.05
C THR A 45 5.67 2.38 -1.76
N CYS A 46 6.63 1.51 -1.51
CA CYS A 46 6.40 0.10 -1.25
C CYS A 46 5.46 -0.06 -0.06
N GLN A 47 4.35 -0.74 -0.28
CA GLN A 47 3.50 -1.17 0.81
C GLN A 47 4.13 -2.36 1.53
N PHE A 48 4.29 -2.26 2.85
CA PHE A 48 5.00 -3.26 3.65
C PHE A 48 4.13 -4.48 4.01
N TYR A 49 3.56 -5.14 3.01
CA TYR A 49 2.85 -6.43 3.13
C TYR A 49 3.71 -7.59 2.59
N GLY A 50 3.44 -8.83 3.00
CA GLY A 50 4.08 -10.02 2.45
C GLY A 50 5.62 -9.99 2.54
N TRP A 51 6.31 -10.15 1.40
CA TRP A 51 7.78 -10.12 1.35
C TRP A 51 8.39 -8.76 1.70
N ALA A 52 7.68 -7.67 1.43
CA ALA A 52 8.17 -6.33 1.77
C ALA A 52 8.20 -6.14 3.29
N PHE A 53 7.27 -6.78 4.03
CA PHE A 53 7.28 -6.75 5.48
C PHE A 53 8.52 -7.41 6.08
N LEU A 54 8.93 -8.57 5.56
CA LEU A 54 10.16 -9.28 5.98
C LEU A 54 11.43 -8.44 5.78
N ASN A 55 11.37 -7.50 4.84
CA ASN A 55 12.48 -6.63 4.44
C ASN A 55 12.26 -5.18 4.87
N ARG A 56 11.27 -4.89 5.73
CA ARG A 56 10.81 -3.53 6.03
C ARG A 56 11.95 -2.63 6.47
N GLU A 57 12.81 -3.11 7.37
CA GLU A 57 13.95 -2.36 7.88
C GLU A 57 14.84 -1.81 6.74
N GLY A 58 15.17 -2.65 5.75
CA GLY A 58 16.01 -2.25 4.62
C GLY A 58 15.26 -1.54 3.49
N LEU A 59 13.93 -1.68 3.41
CA LEU A 59 13.13 -1.11 2.32
C LEU A 59 12.44 0.21 2.69
N LEU A 60 12.15 0.48 3.95
CA LEU A 60 11.51 1.72 4.40
C LEU A 60 12.44 2.92 4.16
N PRO A 61 12.05 3.89 3.32
CA PRO A 61 12.81 5.13 3.14
C PRO A 61 12.91 5.90 4.46
N THR A 62 13.98 6.67 4.64
CA THR A 62 14.11 7.60 5.77
C THR A 62 13.25 8.85 5.58
N ARG A 63 13.05 9.62 6.65
CA ARG A 63 12.28 10.88 6.58
C ARG A 63 12.95 11.89 5.65
N GLU A 64 14.28 11.93 5.66
CA GLU A 64 15.10 12.80 4.83
C GLU A 64 15.00 12.42 3.35
N GLN A 65 14.95 11.12 3.04
CA GLN A 65 14.72 10.65 1.67
C GLN A 65 13.33 11.04 1.15
N ILE A 66 12.31 10.93 2.00
CA ILE A 66 10.94 11.34 1.65
C ILE A 66 10.88 12.84 1.41
N ALA A 67 11.45 13.66 2.30
CA ALA A 67 11.48 15.11 2.14
C ALA A 67 12.19 15.54 0.84
N ARG A 68 13.33 14.91 0.48
CA ARG A 68 13.98 15.16 -0.81
C ARG A 68 13.12 14.75 -1.99
N ALA A 69 12.48 13.58 -1.91
CA ALA A 69 11.58 13.10 -2.95
C ALA A 69 10.39 14.04 -3.18
N GLU A 70 9.80 14.57 -2.11
CA GLU A 70 8.72 15.55 -2.19
C GLU A 70 9.15 16.82 -2.93
N GLN A 71 10.36 17.33 -2.65
CA GLN A 71 10.91 18.49 -3.35
C GLN A 71 11.12 18.20 -4.84
N VAL A 72 11.75 17.07 -5.18
CA VAL A 72 11.94 16.66 -6.58
C VAL A 72 10.60 16.58 -7.31
N VAL A 73 9.59 15.93 -6.72
CA VAL A 73 8.25 15.82 -7.33
C VAL A 73 7.60 17.20 -7.49
N ALA A 74 7.74 18.10 -6.53
CA ALA A 74 7.20 19.46 -6.62
C ALA A 74 7.86 20.25 -7.78
N ASP A 75 9.17 20.17 -7.91
CA ASP A 75 9.93 20.82 -8.99
C ASP A 75 9.52 20.29 -10.37
N TYR A 76 9.37 18.97 -10.52
CA TYR A 76 8.93 18.39 -11.79
C TYR A 76 7.48 18.72 -12.12
N ARG A 77 6.57 18.79 -11.13
CA ARG A 77 5.19 19.26 -11.37
C ARG A 77 5.16 20.68 -11.93
N GLN A 78 6.03 21.58 -11.47
CA GLN A 78 6.15 22.93 -12.02
C GLN A 78 6.71 22.92 -13.46
N LYS A 79 7.77 22.13 -13.72
CA LYS A 79 8.35 21.98 -15.07
C LYS A 79 7.35 21.38 -16.07
N MET A 80 6.56 20.41 -15.63
CA MET A 80 5.51 19.77 -16.42
C MET A 80 4.39 20.75 -16.77
N ALA A 81 3.91 21.53 -15.79
CA ALA A 81 2.89 22.55 -16.02
C ALA A 81 3.32 23.61 -17.08
N ALA A 82 4.62 23.88 -17.18
CA ALA A 82 5.16 24.80 -18.19
C ALA A 82 5.37 24.16 -19.57
N SER A 83 5.70 22.87 -19.65
CA SER A 83 6.04 22.17 -20.90
C SER A 83 4.86 21.44 -21.55
N GLY A 84 3.82 21.10 -20.78
CA GLY A 84 2.70 20.27 -21.24
C GLY A 84 3.01 18.77 -21.34
N ASN A 85 4.19 18.34 -20.90
CA ASN A 85 4.58 16.93 -20.84
C ASN A 85 4.04 16.27 -19.57
N LEU A 86 3.54 15.02 -19.70
CA LEU A 86 2.89 14.23 -18.65
C LEU A 86 1.60 14.89 -18.10
N THR A 87 0.49 14.16 -18.09
CA THR A 87 -0.80 14.65 -17.61
C THR A 87 -0.86 14.63 -16.09
N ASN A 88 -0.45 13.52 -15.46
CA ASN A 88 -0.39 13.41 -14.00
C ASN A 88 0.94 12.83 -13.50
N LEU A 89 1.49 13.45 -12.46
CA LEU A 89 2.60 12.91 -11.64
C LEU A 89 2.09 12.62 -10.23
N LEU A 90 1.70 11.38 -9.99
CA LEU A 90 1.17 10.90 -8.72
C LEU A 90 2.33 10.43 -7.84
N PHE A 91 2.42 10.94 -6.61
CA PHE A 91 3.43 10.51 -5.64
C PHE A 91 2.74 10.11 -4.35
N VAL A 92 2.95 8.86 -3.92
CA VAL A 92 2.33 8.28 -2.73
C VAL A 92 3.41 7.98 -1.71
N THR A 93 3.46 8.81 -0.66
CA THR A 93 4.35 8.65 0.49
C THR A 93 3.96 7.44 1.35
N PRO A 94 4.89 6.88 2.14
CA PRO A 94 4.59 5.71 2.94
C PRO A 94 3.82 6.12 4.20
N ASP A 95 2.69 5.43 4.46
CA ASP A 95 1.82 5.69 5.62
C ASP A 95 2.57 5.66 6.95
N TYR A 96 3.71 4.95 6.99
CA TYR A 96 4.59 4.87 8.14
C TYR A 96 5.05 6.23 8.66
N TYR A 97 5.02 7.32 7.89
CA TYR A 97 5.40 8.67 8.36
C TYR A 97 4.21 9.60 8.66
N GLU A 98 2.99 9.13 8.47
CA GLU A 98 1.76 9.85 8.82
C GLU A 98 1.42 9.68 10.31
N GLU A 99 0.52 10.52 10.83
CA GLU A 99 -0.04 10.40 12.19
C GLU A 99 -1.53 10.06 12.19
N ARG A 100 -2.18 10.14 11.03
CA ARG A 100 -3.57 9.73 10.81
C ARG A 100 -3.62 8.84 9.58
N PRO A 101 -4.24 7.65 9.66
CA PRO A 101 -4.37 6.78 8.51
C PRO A 101 -5.34 7.41 7.50
N LYS A 102 -5.14 7.09 6.22
CA LYS A 102 -6.13 7.37 5.17
C LYS A 102 -7.18 6.25 5.17
N GLY A 103 -8.40 6.57 4.72
CA GLY A 103 -9.42 5.55 4.45
C GLY A 103 -8.90 4.53 3.43
N CYS A 104 -8.57 3.31 3.87
CA CYS A 104 -7.98 2.28 3.03
C CYS A 104 -8.99 1.89 1.93
N MET A 105 -8.71 2.26 0.68
CA MET A 105 -9.65 2.15 -0.46
C MET A 105 -11.01 2.81 -0.16
N GLY A 106 -11.03 3.93 0.58
CA GLY A 106 -12.27 4.61 0.97
C GLY A 106 -13.13 3.88 2.01
N GLY A 107 -12.60 2.82 2.63
CA GLY A 107 -13.30 2.00 3.61
C GLY A 107 -13.45 0.54 3.17
N TRP A 108 -13.52 -0.37 4.15
CA TRP A 108 -13.59 -1.81 3.89
C TRP A 108 -14.84 -2.18 3.08
N GLY A 109 -14.63 -2.80 1.92
CA GLY A 109 -15.74 -3.19 1.03
C GLY A 109 -16.61 -2.01 0.61
N SER A 110 -16.03 -0.81 0.44
CA SER A 110 -16.80 0.39 0.05
C SER A 110 -16.83 0.62 -1.46
N ILE A 111 -15.71 0.42 -2.16
CA ILE A 111 -15.59 0.71 -3.60
C ILE A 111 -14.88 -0.39 -4.41
N PHE A 112 -14.19 -1.32 -3.74
CA PHE A 112 -13.25 -2.23 -4.38
C PHE A 112 -13.56 -3.70 -4.08
N LEU A 113 -13.53 -4.54 -5.12
CA LEU A 113 -13.59 -5.99 -5.06
C LEU A 113 -12.51 -6.56 -5.97
N SER A 114 -11.72 -7.51 -5.46
CA SER A 114 -10.75 -8.28 -6.24
C SER A 114 -11.16 -9.74 -6.29
N VAL A 115 -10.99 -10.40 -7.44
CA VAL A 115 -11.20 -11.84 -7.60
C VAL A 115 -9.84 -12.48 -7.86
N THR A 116 -9.44 -13.45 -7.02
CA THR A 116 -8.20 -14.22 -7.25
C THR A 116 -8.37 -15.18 -8.43
N PRO A 117 -7.29 -15.70 -9.04
CA PRO A 117 -7.40 -16.64 -10.16
C PRO A 117 -8.23 -17.89 -9.85
N GLU A 118 -8.32 -18.29 -8.59
CA GLU A 118 -9.11 -19.44 -8.12
C GLU A 118 -10.57 -19.08 -7.79
N GLY A 119 -10.97 -17.82 -7.97
CA GLY A 119 -12.34 -17.34 -7.82
C GLY A 119 -12.67 -16.72 -6.46
N THR A 120 -11.75 -16.68 -5.49
CA THR A 120 -12.01 -16.04 -4.18
C THR A 120 -12.18 -14.53 -4.35
N ALA A 121 -13.29 -13.98 -3.85
CA ALA A 121 -13.56 -12.54 -3.84
C ALA A 121 -13.06 -11.88 -2.54
N LEU A 122 -12.36 -10.76 -2.67
CA LEU A 122 -11.70 -10.07 -1.55
C LEU A 122 -12.05 -8.56 -1.56
N PRO A 123 -12.32 -7.94 -0.39
CA PRO A 123 -12.62 -6.50 -0.29
C PRO A 123 -11.37 -5.62 -0.45
N CYS A 124 -10.16 -6.20 -0.36
CA CYS A 124 -8.90 -5.60 -0.79
C CYS A 124 -7.88 -6.70 -1.08
N HIS A 125 -6.82 -6.42 -1.83
CA HIS A 125 -5.80 -7.43 -2.18
C HIS A 125 -5.18 -8.13 -0.96
N SER A 126 -4.85 -7.37 0.09
CA SER A 126 -4.20 -7.90 1.28
C SER A 126 -5.16 -8.64 2.23
N ALA A 127 -6.49 -8.60 2.00
CA ALA A 127 -7.48 -9.22 2.88
C ALA A 127 -7.27 -10.73 3.05
N ARG A 128 -6.69 -11.39 2.05
CA ARG A 128 -6.39 -12.84 2.07
C ARG A 128 -5.52 -13.29 3.24
N GLN A 129 -4.75 -12.38 3.85
CA GLN A 129 -3.91 -12.71 5.00
C GLN A 129 -4.68 -12.73 6.34
N LEU A 130 -5.90 -12.23 6.37
CA LEU A 130 -6.71 -12.18 7.57
C LEU A 130 -7.32 -13.56 7.87
N PRO A 131 -7.55 -13.90 9.14
CA PRO A 131 -8.27 -15.12 9.53
C PRO A 131 -9.79 -14.92 9.32
N VAL A 132 -10.19 -14.59 8.10
CA VAL A 132 -11.57 -14.33 7.68
C VAL A 132 -11.88 -15.21 6.48
N ALA A 133 -13.01 -15.91 6.54
CA ALA A 133 -13.51 -16.68 5.40
C ALA A 133 -14.08 -15.73 4.33
N PHE A 134 -13.61 -15.88 3.10
CA PHE A 134 -14.04 -15.08 1.95
C PHE A 134 -14.78 -15.96 0.92
N PRO A 135 -15.85 -15.45 0.30
CA PRO A 135 -16.66 -16.21 -0.65
C PRO A 135 -15.97 -16.37 -2.01
N SER A 136 -16.47 -17.29 -2.84
CA SER A 136 -16.01 -17.51 -4.20
C SER A 136 -17.08 -17.13 -5.23
N VAL A 137 -16.65 -16.48 -6.32
CA VAL A 137 -17.52 -16.17 -7.47
C VAL A 137 -17.96 -17.41 -8.25
N LEU A 138 -17.34 -18.57 -7.97
CA LEU A 138 -17.74 -19.86 -8.52
C LEU A 138 -18.98 -20.43 -7.83
N GLU A 139 -19.32 -19.91 -6.64
CA GLU A 139 -20.40 -20.43 -5.77
C GLU A 139 -21.52 -19.41 -5.55
N GLN A 140 -21.20 -18.11 -5.59
CA GLN A 140 -22.14 -17.02 -5.29
C GLN A 140 -22.05 -15.91 -6.34
N SER A 141 -23.14 -15.18 -6.57
CA SER A 141 -23.13 -14.00 -7.44
C SER A 141 -22.30 -12.86 -6.82
N LEU A 142 -21.71 -12.00 -7.66
CA LEU A 142 -20.97 -10.82 -7.20
C LEU A 142 -21.82 -9.90 -6.31
N GLU A 143 -23.13 -9.79 -6.60
CA GLU A 143 -24.07 -9.01 -5.81
C GLU A 143 -24.20 -9.55 -4.39
N SER A 144 -24.43 -10.86 -4.23
CA SER A 144 -24.57 -11.47 -2.90
C SER A 144 -23.24 -11.45 -2.14
N ILE A 145 -22.12 -11.66 -2.85
CA ILE A 145 -20.79 -11.49 -2.27
C ILE A 145 -20.61 -10.08 -1.70
N TRP A 146 -20.98 -9.06 -2.48
CA TRP A 146 -20.77 -7.67 -2.11
C TRP A 146 -21.65 -7.22 -0.94
N TYR A 147 -22.95 -7.55 -0.98
CA TYR A 147 -23.92 -7.05 -0.01
C TYR A 147 -24.12 -7.96 1.20
N ASP A 148 -24.07 -9.29 1.03
CA ASP A 148 -24.51 -10.23 2.07
C ASP A 148 -23.36 -10.98 2.73
N SER A 149 -22.21 -11.12 2.05
CA SER A 149 -21.15 -11.99 2.58
C SER A 149 -20.52 -11.45 3.86
N PHE A 150 -20.20 -12.36 4.78
CA PHE A 150 -19.53 -12.02 6.04
C PHE A 150 -18.20 -11.30 5.81
N GLY A 151 -17.36 -11.79 4.89
CA GLY A 151 -16.04 -11.20 4.65
C GLY A 151 -16.09 -9.73 4.20
N PHE A 152 -17.08 -9.36 3.39
CA PHE A 152 -17.26 -7.96 2.95
C PHE A 152 -17.92 -7.08 4.01
N ASN A 153 -18.74 -7.65 4.90
CA ASN A 153 -19.42 -6.89 5.96
C ASN A 153 -18.67 -6.84 7.30
N ARG A 154 -17.66 -7.69 7.53
CA ARG A 154 -16.95 -7.83 8.82
C ARG A 154 -16.42 -6.51 9.40
N TYR A 155 -15.93 -5.63 8.52
CA TYR A 155 -15.35 -4.33 8.86
C TYR A 155 -16.04 -3.17 8.13
N ARG A 156 -17.24 -3.39 7.58
CA ARG A 156 -18.02 -2.35 6.91
C ARG A 156 -18.76 -1.53 7.97
N GLY A 157 -18.88 -0.22 7.75
CA GLY A 157 -19.48 0.70 8.73
C GLY A 157 -18.62 0.85 9.99
N TYR A 158 -19.26 1.17 11.11
CA TYR A 158 -18.57 1.61 12.33
C TYR A 158 -18.82 0.72 13.56
N ASP A 159 -19.82 -0.15 13.53
CA ASP A 159 -20.29 -0.88 14.72
C ASP A 159 -19.26 -1.87 15.28
N TRP A 160 -18.39 -2.38 14.40
CA TRP A 160 -17.31 -3.31 14.73
C TRP A 160 -16.14 -2.66 15.48
N MET A 161 -16.00 -1.33 15.40
CA MET A 161 -14.78 -0.64 15.84
C MET A 161 -14.60 -0.73 17.36
N PRO A 162 -13.42 -1.13 17.89
CA PRO A 162 -13.12 -0.99 19.30
C PRO A 162 -12.70 0.44 19.65
N GLU A 163 -12.47 0.73 20.93
CA GLU A 163 -11.76 1.94 21.33
C GLU A 163 -10.30 1.90 20.83
N PRO A 164 -9.70 3.05 20.45
CA PRO A 164 -10.27 4.41 20.52
C PRO A 164 -11.19 4.77 19.34
N CYS A 165 -11.27 3.94 18.30
CA CYS A 165 -11.98 4.27 17.06
C CYS A 165 -13.50 4.42 17.27
N ARG A 166 -14.09 3.63 18.17
CA ARG A 166 -15.53 3.65 18.48
C ARG A 166 -16.02 5.05 18.87
N SER A 167 -15.29 5.73 19.75
CA SER A 167 -15.61 7.07 20.23
C SER A 167 -14.92 8.21 19.47
N CYS A 168 -14.07 7.90 18.48
CA CYS A 168 -13.31 8.88 17.73
C CYS A 168 -14.20 9.70 16.77
N ASP A 169 -13.91 11.00 16.69
CA ASP A 169 -14.54 11.97 15.78
C ASP A 169 -14.05 11.84 14.33
N GLU A 170 -12.92 11.15 14.11
CA GLU A 170 -12.31 10.94 12.79
C GLU A 170 -12.77 9.63 12.11
N LYS A 171 -13.53 8.77 12.78
CA LYS A 171 -13.86 7.41 12.30
C LYS A 171 -14.61 7.37 10.96
N GLU A 172 -15.38 8.40 10.64
CA GLU A 172 -16.10 8.52 9.36
C GLU A 172 -15.19 9.01 8.22
N LYS A 173 -13.99 9.50 8.54
CA LYS A 173 -12.99 9.97 7.57
C LYS A 173 -12.02 8.86 7.19
N ASP A 174 -11.53 8.12 8.18
CA ASP A 174 -10.47 7.13 8.01
C ASP A 174 -10.93 5.67 8.12
N PHE A 175 -12.16 5.42 8.62
CA PHE A 175 -12.72 4.09 8.82
C PHE A 175 -11.85 3.20 9.74
N GLY A 176 -11.13 3.83 10.68
CA GLY A 176 -10.16 3.18 11.55
C GLY A 176 -8.82 2.84 10.88
N GLY A 177 -8.65 3.15 9.59
CA GLY A 177 -7.45 2.83 8.80
C GLY A 177 -7.42 1.40 8.25
N CYS A 178 -6.24 0.89 7.92
CA CYS A 178 -6.06 -0.38 7.23
C CYS A 178 -6.15 -1.60 8.16
N ARG A 179 -7.18 -2.44 7.98
CA ARG A 179 -7.38 -3.69 8.75
C ARG A 179 -6.24 -4.69 8.54
N CYS A 180 -5.72 -4.75 7.32
CA CYS A 180 -4.62 -5.61 6.93
C CYS A 180 -3.31 -5.23 7.63
N GLN A 181 -3.06 -3.93 7.81
CA GLN A 181 -1.88 -3.45 8.52
C GLN A 181 -2.04 -3.62 10.03
N ALA A 182 -3.23 -3.32 10.57
CA ALA A 182 -3.55 -3.58 11.97
C ALA A 182 -3.29 -5.05 12.35
N PHE A 183 -3.79 -6.01 11.57
CA PHE A 183 -3.55 -7.43 11.80
C PHE A 183 -2.06 -7.78 11.77
N MET A 184 -1.35 -7.38 10.72
CA MET A 184 0.06 -7.72 10.56
C MET A 184 0.94 -7.17 11.70
N LEU A 185 0.68 -5.94 12.14
CA LEU A 185 1.50 -5.30 13.16
C LEU A 185 1.08 -5.69 14.59
N THR A 186 -0.18 -6.01 14.82
CA THR A 186 -0.72 -6.17 16.18
C THR A 186 -1.26 -7.57 16.48
N GLY A 187 -1.40 -8.43 15.47
CA GLY A 187 -2.04 -9.75 15.57
C GLY A 187 -3.56 -9.71 15.49
N SER A 188 -4.20 -8.53 15.47
CA SER A 188 -5.66 -8.39 15.35
C SER A 188 -6.06 -7.32 14.35
N ALA A 189 -6.93 -7.68 13.39
CA ALA A 189 -7.52 -6.73 12.43
C ALA A 189 -8.54 -5.79 13.08
N ASP A 190 -8.99 -6.08 14.30
CA ASP A 190 -9.97 -5.25 15.01
C ASP A 190 -9.30 -4.01 15.61
N ASN A 191 -8.00 -4.08 15.91
CA ASN A 191 -7.25 -2.96 16.50
C ASN A 191 -7.23 -1.72 15.60
N ALA A 192 -7.17 -0.53 16.21
CA ALA A 192 -6.90 0.71 15.50
C ALA A 192 -5.59 0.60 14.71
N ASP A 193 -5.58 1.11 13.47
CA ASP A 193 -4.38 1.10 12.64
C ASP A 193 -3.20 1.74 13.40
N PRO A 194 -2.05 1.03 13.57
CA PRO A 194 -0.89 1.56 14.28
C PRO A 194 -0.32 2.86 13.70
N VAL A 195 -0.60 3.22 12.44
CA VAL A 195 -0.22 4.53 11.89
C VAL A 195 -0.90 5.67 12.66
N CYS A 196 -2.11 5.47 13.16
CA CYS A 196 -2.81 6.46 13.96
C CYS A 196 -2.07 6.71 15.28
N SER A 197 -1.74 7.96 15.59
CA SER A 197 -1.08 8.30 16.87
C SER A 197 -1.97 8.07 18.10
N LYS A 198 -3.30 7.91 17.91
CA LYS A 198 -4.24 7.50 18.96
C LYS A 198 -4.20 5.99 19.24
N SER A 199 -3.61 5.16 18.36
CA SER A 199 -3.55 3.72 18.54
C SER A 199 -2.63 3.34 19.71
N PRO A 200 -3.02 2.41 20.61
CA PRO A 200 -2.13 1.90 21.66
C PRO A 200 -0.89 1.19 21.07
N HIS A 201 -0.94 0.81 19.80
CA HIS A 201 0.15 0.14 19.09
C HIS A 201 1.02 1.08 18.25
N HIS A 202 0.82 2.41 18.35
CA HIS A 202 1.58 3.39 17.56
C HIS A 202 3.11 3.29 17.74
N HIS A 203 3.55 2.84 18.92
CA HIS A 203 4.96 2.58 19.21
C HIS A 203 5.64 1.65 18.18
N LYS A 204 4.91 0.72 17.55
CA LYS A 204 5.44 -0.19 16.51
C LYS A 204 5.84 0.56 15.23
N ILE A 205 5.11 1.62 14.89
CA ILE A 205 5.46 2.49 13.75
C ILE A 205 6.69 3.31 14.10
N LEU A 206 6.73 3.88 15.31
CA LEU A 206 7.90 4.63 15.78
C LEU A 206 9.16 3.77 15.82
N GLU A 207 9.05 2.52 16.27
CA GLU A 207 10.14 1.55 16.24
C GLU A 207 10.59 1.25 14.81
N ALA A 208 9.66 0.97 13.89
CA ALA A 208 9.99 0.74 12.48
C ALA A 208 10.71 1.94 11.83
N ARG A 209 10.30 3.17 12.16
CA ARG A 209 10.99 4.41 11.72
C ARG A 209 12.41 4.47 12.27
N ARG A 210 12.60 4.13 13.55
CA ARG A 210 13.91 4.13 14.21
C ARG A 210 14.84 3.07 13.64
N GLU A 211 14.36 1.84 13.48
CA GLU A 211 15.08 0.74 12.81
C GLU A 211 15.54 1.18 11.43
N ALA A 212 14.62 1.73 10.63
CA ALA A 212 14.94 2.25 9.31
C ALA A 212 16.02 3.34 9.36
N ALA A 213 15.88 4.34 10.23
CA ALA A 213 16.86 5.45 10.33
C ALA A 213 18.26 4.98 10.72
N CYS A 214 18.38 3.89 11.49
CA CYS A 214 19.66 3.34 11.93
C CYS A 214 20.18 2.19 11.05
N SER A 215 19.42 1.77 10.04
CA SER A 215 19.77 0.60 9.23
C SER A 215 20.67 0.97 8.05
N ASP A 216 21.66 0.12 7.81
CA ASP A 216 22.55 0.20 6.66
C ASP A 216 22.40 -0.98 5.68
N ILE A 217 21.33 -1.79 5.86
CA ILE A 217 21.03 -2.96 5.04
C ILE A 217 21.09 -2.59 3.56
N LYS A 218 21.91 -3.33 2.81
CA LYS A 218 22.04 -3.17 1.36
C LYS A 218 21.10 -4.12 0.63
N VAL A 219 20.81 -3.83 -0.64
CA VAL A 219 19.95 -4.64 -1.50
C VAL A 219 20.36 -6.12 -1.50
N SER A 220 21.66 -6.42 -1.51
CA SER A 220 22.20 -7.79 -1.50
C SER A 220 21.89 -8.58 -0.22
N GLN A 221 21.57 -7.89 0.88
CA GLN A 221 21.24 -8.49 2.18
C GLN A 221 19.73 -8.72 2.33
N LEU A 222 18.91 -8.24 1.39
CA LEU A 222 17.46 -8.43 1.42
C LEU A 222 17.07 -9.88 1.13
N GLN A 223 15.97 -10.30 1.74
CA GLN A 223 15.32 -11.57 1.46
C GLN A 223 14.51 -11.49 0.16
N PHE A 224 15.12 -11.87 -0.95
CA PHE A 224 14.43 -12.02 -2.23
C PHE A 224 13.45 -13.18 -2.24
N ARG A 225 12.30 -12.95 -2.90
CA ARG A 225 11.35 -13.99 -3.25
C ARG A 225 11.98 -14.95 -4.26
N ASN A 226 12.06 -16.22 -3.90
CA ASN A 226 12.39 -17.32 -4.81
C ASN A 226 11.55 -18.54 -4.47
N ARG A 227 11.61 -19.59 -5.30
CA ARG A 227 10.78 -20.81 -5.11
C ARG A 227 10.97 -21.42 -3.73
N THR A 228 12.21 -21.64 -3.31
CA THR A 228 12.57 -22.25 -2.02
C THR A 228 12.04 -21.44 -0.83
N ARG A 229 12.30 -20.13 -0.80
CA ARG A 229 11.84 -19.23 0.28
C ARG A 229 10.32 -19.06 0.29
N SER A 230 9.67 -19.11 -0.87
CA SER A 230 8.21 -19.01 -0.95
C SER A 230 7.51 -20.21 -0.30
N GLN A 231 8.08 -21.41 -0.44
CA GLN A 231 7.54 -22.62 0.21
C GLN A 231 7.68 -22.54 1.75
N LEU A 232 8.82 -22.02 2.24
CA LEU A 232 9.05 -21.84 3.67
C LEU A 232 8.10 -20.82 4.29
N ILE A 233 7.92 -19.65 3.66
CA ILE A 233 7.01 -18.59 4.15
C ILE A 233 5.56 -19.08 4.24
N TYR A 234 5.13 -19.96 3.34
CA TYR A 234 3.80 -20.56 3.39
C TYR A 234 3.64 -21.53 4.56
N GLN A 235 4.69 -22.26 4.92
CA GLN A 235 4.68 -23.28 5.98
C GLN A 235 4.88 -22.72 7.38
N THR A 236 5.64 -21.64 7.54
CA THR A 236 5.95 -21.05 8.87
C THR A 236 4.97 -19.99 9.34
N ARG A 237 3.89 -19.72 8.58
CA ARG A 237 2.77 -18.89 9.06
C ARG A 237 1.82 -19.72 9.91
N ASP A 238 2.34 -20.27 11.01
CA ASP A 238 1.53 -20.43 12.22
C ASP A 238 1.40 -19.02 12.82
N LEU A 239 0.39 -18.28 12.35
CA LEU A 239 -0.06 -17.03 12.93
C LEU A 239 -1.24 -17.32 13.87
#